data_AF-A0AAE7TF58-F1
#
_entry.id   AF-A0AAE7TF58-F1
#
_cell.length_a   1.000
_cell.length_b   1.000
_cell.length_c   1.000
_cell.angle_alpha   90.00
_cell.angle_beta   90.00
_cell.angle_gamma   90.00
#
_symmetry.space_group_name_H-M   'P 1'
#
loop_
_entity.id
_entity.type
_entity.pdbx_description
1 polymer ?
#
loop_
_entity_poly.entity_id
_entity_poly.type
_entity_poly.pdbx_seq_one_letter_code
_entity_poly.pdbx_strand_id
1 'polypeptide(L)' 'MPLFEVSICFCTPGKTWHEDTSRDITAVIDARNGVLAAKTALDELEYDERADLVHFIHVGHPRLPPDQRR' A
#
# COMPACT_ATOMS: atom_id res chain seq x y z
N MET A 1 -8.62 -3.98 15.58
CA MET A 1 -7.27 -3.42 15.84
C MET A 1 -7.24 -2.03 15.18
N PRO A 2 -6.15 -1.23 15.13
CA PRO A 2 -6.16 -0.02 14.31
C PRO A 2 -6.24 -0.36 12.82
N LEU A 3 -7.01 0.45 12.08
CA LEU A 3 -7.08 0.36 10.62
C LEU A 3 -5.94 1.16 9.99
N PHE A 4 -5.35 0.58 8.94
CA PHE A 4 -4.32 1.20 8.12
C PHE A 4 -4.74 1.20 6.65
N GLU A 5 -4.51 2.32 5.98
CA GLU A 5 -4.59 2.41 4.52
C GLU A 5 -3.19 2.15 3.98
N VAL A 6 -3.04 1.06 3.22
CA VAL A 6 -1.78 0.68 2.59
C VAL A 6 -1.91 0.90 1.09
N SER A 7 -1.07 1.76 0.54
CA SER A 7 -0.96 1.98 -0.92
C SER A 7 0.35 1.42 -1.43
N ILE A 8 0.29 0.57 -2.46
CA ILE A 8 1.44 -0.09 -3.07
C ILE A 8 1.52 0.36 -4.52
N CYS A 9 2.61 1.05 -4.83
CA CYS A 9 2.89 1.58 -6.16
C CYS A 9 3.91 0.70 -6.88
N PHE A 10 3.56 0.33 -8.11
CA PHE A 10 4.38 -0.49 -8.99
C PHE A 10 4.93 0.37 -10.13
N CYS A 11 6.22 0.22 -10.42
CA CYS A 11 6.84 0.90 -11.57
C CYS A 11 7.66 -0.10 -12.38
N THR A 12 7.75 0.17 -13.67
CA THR A 12 8.62 -0.59 -14.56
C THR A 12 10.09 -0.39 -14.13
N PRO A 13 10.91 -1.46 -14.07
CA PRO A 13 12.31 -1.35 -13.73
C PRO A 13 13.02 -0.29 -14.59
N GLY A 14 13.82 0.56 -13.93
CA GLY A 14 14.54 1.66 -14.58
C GLY A 14 13.75 2.96 -14.75
N LYS A 15 12.51 3.03 -14.24
CA LYS A 15 11.72 4.27 -14.18
C LYS A 15 11.45 4.66 -12.72
N THR A 16 11.40 5.96 -12.45
CA THR A 16 11.03 6.47 -11.13
C THR A 16 9.51 6.49 -10.95
N TRP A 17 9.05 6.55 -9.70
CA TRP A 17 7.62 6.49 -9.36
C TRP A 17 6.75 7.60 -9.98
N HIS A 18 7.36 8.72 -10.36
CA HIS A 18 6.69 9.86 -10.97
C HIS A 18 6.69 9.80 -12.51
N GLU A 19 7.45 8.87 -13.09
CA GLU A 19 7.59 8.72 -14.54
C GLU A 19 6.67 7.64 -15.12
N ASP A 20 6.36 6.59 -14.35
CA ASP A 20 5.50 5.50 -14.82
C ASP A 20 4.95 4.67 -13.65
N THR A 21 3.84 5.11 -13.06
CA THR A 21 3.03 4.26 -12.19
C THR A 21 2.20 3.33 -13.06
N SER A 22 2.69 2.12 -13.28
CA SER A 22 1.98 1.13 -14.09
C SER A 22 0.72 0.63 -13.37
N ARG A 23 0.74 0.63 -12.03
CA ARG A 23 -0.37 0.22 -11.19
C ARG A 23 -0.24 0.77 -9.77
N ASP A 24 -1.38 1.04 -9.15
CA ASP A 24 -1.51 1.37 -7.72
C ASP A 24 -2.57 0.46 -7.11
N ILE A 25 -2.28 -0.11 -5.94
CA ILE A 25 -3.19 -0.91 -5.15
C ILE A 25 -3.33 -0.24 -3.79
N THR A 26 -4.55 0.12 -3.42
CA THR A 26 -4.86 0.63 -2.09
C THR A 26 -5.77 -0.35 -1.35
N ALA A 27 -5.36 -0.75 -0.14
CA ALA A 27 -6.10 -1.66 0.73
C ALA A 27 -6.25 -1.07 2.13
N VAL A 28 -7.40 -1.32 2.77
CA VAL A 28 -7.61 -0.98 4.18
C VAL A 28 -7.52 -2.26 5.00
N ILE A 29 -6.55 -2.31 5.91
CA ILE A 29 -6.20 -3.52 6.65
C ILE A 29 -6.30 -3.26 8.16
N ASP A 30 -6.96 -4.17 8.87
CA ASP A 30 -6.97 -4.21 10.32
C ASP A 30 -5.72 -4.94 10.84
N ALA A 31 -4.82 -4.24 11.53
CA ALA A 31 -3.56 -4.81 11.99
C ALA A 31 -3.07 -4.18 13.29
N ARG A 32 -2.18 -4.87 14.01
CA ARG A 32 -1.61 -4.34 15.27
C ARG A 32 -0.78 -3.07 15.07
N ASN A 33 -0.13 -2.94 13.91
CA ASN A 33 0.69 -1.80 13.53
C ASN A 33 0.83 -1.72 12.00
N GLY A 34 1.36 -0.61 11.50
CA GLY A 34 1.50 -0.37 10.06
C GLY A 34 2.44 -1.33 9.33
N VAL A 35 3.44 -1.89 10.02
CA VAL A 35 4.36 -2.88 9.43
C VAL A 35 3.62 -4.19 9.14
N LEU A 36 2.78 -4.63 10.07
CA LEU A 36 1.96 -5.82 9.87
C LEU A 36 0.89 -5.59 8.80
N ALA A 37 0.29 -4.39 8.75
CA ALA A 37 -0.62 -4.03 7.66
C ALA A 37 0.07 -4.11 6.29
N ALA A 38 1.27 -3.51 6.15
CA ALA A 38 2.05 -3.58 4.91
C ALA A 38 2.41 -5.02 4.53
N LYS A 39 2.82 -5.83 5.52
CA LYS A 39 3.12 -7.24 5.28
C LYS A 39 1.88 -8.00 4.78
N THR A 40 0.72 -7.81 5.40
CA THR A 40 -0.53 -8.43 4.96
C THR A 40 -0.92 -7.98 3.55
N ALA A 41 -0.80 -6.68 3.24
CA ALA A 41 -1.08 -6.16 1.90
C ALA A 41 -0.17 -6.81 0.85
N LEU A 42 1.13 -6.94 1.16
CA LEU A 42 2.06 -7.66 0.30
C LEU A 42 1.69 -9.13 0.22
N ASP A 43 1.31 -9.78 1.33
CA ASP A 43 0.95 -11.20 1.40
C ASP A 43 -0.28 -11.58 0.57
N GLU A 44 -1.12 -10.62 0.20
CA GLU A 44 -2.26 -10.80 -0.70
C GLU A 44 -1.90 -10.64 -2.20
N LEU A 45 -0.73 -10.07 -2.52
CA LEU A 45 -0.26 -9.93 -3.90
C LEU A 45 0.25 -11.26 -4.45
N GLU A 46 0.04 -11.47 -5.75
CA GLU A 46 0.62 -12.62 -6.46
C GLU A 46 2.16 -12.50 -6.53
N TYR A 47 2.86 -13.63 -6.64
CA TYR A 47 4.33 -13.68 -6.59
C TYR A 47 5.00 -12.80 -7.65
N ASP A 48 4.44 -12.75 -8.86
CA ASP A 48 4.93 -11.94 -9.98
C ASP A 48 4.81 -10.43 -9.70
N GLU A 49 3.85 -10.02 -8.86
CA GLU A 49 3.66 -8.62 -8.48
C GLU A 49 4.70 -8.17 -7.44
N ARG A 50 5.14 -9.07 -6.56
CA ARG A 50 6.12 -8.76 -5.49
C ARG A 50 7.57 -8.70 -5.96
N ALA A 51 7.95 -9.53 -6.92
CA ALA A 51 9.35 -9.80 -7.21
C ALA A 51 10.04 -8.73 -8.08
N ASP A 52 9.32 -8.07 -8.99
CA ASP A 52 9.97 -7.22 -10.02
C ASP A 52 9.44 -5.78 -10.11
N LEU A 53 8.35 -5.42 -9.41
CA LEU A 53 7.63 -4.18 -9.70
C LEU A 53 7.38 -3.25 -8.51
N VAL A 54 7.44 -3.72 -7.26
CA VAL A 54 7.14 -2.87 -6.09
C VAL A 54 8.21 -1.79 -5.91
N HIS A 55 7.81 -0.52 -6.05
CA HIS A 55 8.71 0.62 -5.88
C HIS A 55 8.47 1.34 -4.55
N PHE A 56 7.22 1.47 -4.12
CA PHE A 56 6.89 2.19 -2.89
C PHE A 56 5.68 1.60 -2.17
N ILE A 57 5.74 1.61 -0.84
CA ILE A 57 4.63 1.25 0.04
C ILE A 57 4.39 2.42 0.98
N HIS A 58 3.21 3.03 0.87
CA HIS A 58 2.72 4.02 1.82
C HIS A 58 1.83 3.34 2.84
N VAL A 59 2.04 3.63 4.13
CA VAL A 59 1.12 3.20 5.19
C VAL A 59 0.64 4.43 5.93
N GLY A 60 -0.66 4.68 5.84
CA GLY A 60 -1.34 5.77 6.52
C GLY A 60 -2.48 5.28 7.39
N HIS A 61 -3.17 6.22 8.00
CA HIS A 61 -4.48 5.98 8.57
C HIS A 61 -5.55 6.25 7.50
N PRO A 62 -6.63 5.44 7.44
CA PRO A 62 -7.71 5.69 6.51
C PRO A 62 -8.22 7.11 6.72
N ARG A 63 -8.48 7.82 5.62
CA ARG A 63 -9.10 9.14 5.71
C ARG A 63 -10.52 8.96 6.24
N LEU A 64 -10.67 9.14 7.55
CA LEU A 64 -11.98 9.24 8.16
C LEU A 64 -12.72 10.42 7.49
N PRO A 65 -14.01 10.25 7.16
CA PRO A 65 -14.81 11.33 6.67
C PRO A 65 -14.84 12.46 7.71
N PRO A 66 -15.03 13.73 7.29
CA PRO A 66 -14.78 14.91 8.14
C PRO A 66 -15.52 14.88 9.49
N ASP A 67 -16.67 14.24 9.53
CA ASP A 67 -17.55 14.02 10.67
C ASP A 67 -16.97 13.07 11.75
N GLN A 68 -15.93 12.31 11.42
CA GLN A 68 -15.30 11.34 12.31
C GLN A 68 -13.90 11.73 12.78
N ARG A 69 -13.41 12.93 12.42
CA ARG A 69 -12.15 13.49 12.92
C ARG A 69 -12.42 14.24 14.24
N ARG A 70 -12.52 13.52 15.36
CA ARG A 70 -12.60 14.10 16.71
C ARG A 70 -11.37 13.76 17.53
#